data_AF-F9S8V5-F1
#
_entry.id   AF-F9S8V5-F1
#
_cell.length_a   1.000
_cell.length_b   1.000
_cell.length_c   1.000
_cell.angle_alpha   90.00
_cell.angle_beta   90.00
_cell.angle_gamma   90.00
#
_symmetry.space_group_name_H-M   'P 1'
#
loop_
_entity.id
_entity.type
_entity.pdbx_description
1 polymer ?
#
loop_
_entity_poly.entity_id
_entity_poly.type
_entity_poly.pdbx_seq_one_letter_code
_entity_poly.pdbx_strand_id
1 'polypeptide(L)'
;TAKEKGATVIALTAPQKSPLRDIADICLDTVADESTHRASSMAARTAQHVIADAIFITLVKLRGDHGQDMINEIASQIKQL
;
A
#
# COMPACT_ATOMS: atom_id res chain seq x y z
N THR A 1 -15.63 -14.53 0.29
CA THR A 1 -14.55 -13.52 0.47
C THR A 1 -14.37 -12.69 -0.80
N ALA A 2 -13.57 -11.61 -0.79
CA ALA A 2 -13.27 -10.86 -2.02
C ALA A 2 -12.62 -11.74 -3.11
N LYS A 3 -11.75 -12.66 -2.69
CA LYS A 3 -11.12 -13.65 -3.58
C LYS A 3 -12.12 -14.60 -4.24
N GLU A 4 -13.07 -15.14 -3.47
CA GLU A 4 -14.16 -15.98 -4.03
C GLU A 4 -15.05 -15.22 -5.04
N LYS A 5 -15.06 -13.88 -4.99
CA LYS A 5 -15.76 -13.02 -5.95
C LYS A 5 -14.89 -12.64 -7.16
N GLY A 6 -13.70 -13.21 -7.31
CA GLY A 6 -12.80 -12.98 -8.46
C GLY A 6 -11.94 -11.72 -8.36
N ALA A 7 -11.86 -11.07 -7.20
CA ALA A 7 -10.96 -9.93 -7.02
C ALA A 7 -9.51 -10.39 -6.83
N THR A 8 -8.56 -9.67 -7.46
CA THR A 8 -7.13 -9.81 -7.16
C THR A 8 -6.85 -9.32 -5.74
N VAL A 9 -6.28 -10.18 -4.91
CA VAL A 9 -5.93 -9.87 -3.52
C VAL A 9 -4.45 -9.55 -3.43
N ILE A 10 -4.15 -8.32 -3.02
CA ILE A 10 -2.79 -7.86 -2.71
C ILE A 10 -2.68 -7.74 -1.19
N ALA A 11 -1.77 -8.50 -0.58
CA ALA A 11 -1.49 -8.42 0.85
C ALA A 11 -0.26 -7.57 1.12
N LEU A 12 -0.40 -6.59 2.02
CA LEU A 12 0.71 -5.79 2.56
C LEU A 12 1.00 -6.29 3.98
N THR A 13 2.03 -7.11 4.15
CA THR A 13 2.23 -7.87 5.39
C THR A 13 3.69 -8.24 5.60
N ALA A 14 4.03 -8.77 6.78
CA ALA A 14 5.38 -9.22 7.06
C ALA A 14 5.67 -10.57 6.35
N PRO A 15 6.95 -10.94 6.09
CA PRO A 15 7.30 -12.08 5.25
C PRO A 15 6.97 -13.45 5.86
N GLN A 16 6.55 -13.50 7.13
CA GLN A 16 6.21 -14.73 7.84
C GLN A 16 4.94 -15.38 7.25
N LYS A 17 4.90 -16.72 7.23
CA LYS A 17 3.72 -17.48 6.78
C LYS A 17 2.49 -17.09 7.60
N SER A 18 1.37 -16.85 6.92
CA SER A 18 0.09 -16.54 7.55
C SER A 18 -1.09 -16.89 6.64
N PRO A 19 -2.30 -17.10 7.19
CA PRO A 19 -3.50 -17.33 6.38
C PRO A 19 -3.78 -16.21 5.38
N LEU A 20 -3.37 -14.97 5.68
CA LEU A 20 -3.49 -13.84 4.76
C LEU A 20 -2.62 -14.03 3.50
N ARG A 21 -1.39 -14.54 3.66
CA ARG A 21 -0.50 -14.81 2.52
C ARG A 21 -1.03 -15.95 1.66
N ASP A 22 -1.61 -16.97 2.28
CA ASP A 22 -2.20 -18.11 1.55
C ASP A 22 -3.38 -17.69 0.65
N ILE A 23 -4.14 -16.67 1.06
CA ILE A 23 -5.24 -16.11 0.24
C ILE A 23 -4.77 -15.03 -0.74
N ALA A 24 -3.59 -14.45 -0.61
CA ALA A 24 -3.16 -13.37 -1.49
C ALA A 24 -2.73 -13.89 -2.87
N ASP A 25 -2.96 -13.11 -3.92
CA ASP A 25 -2.36 -13.35 -5.24
C ASP A 25 -0.95 -12.72 -5.30
N ILE A 26 -0.77 -11.60 -4.60
CA ILE A 26 0.49 -10.85 -4.54
C ILE A 26 0.75 -10.48 -3.08
N CYS A 27 1.98 -10.70 -2.59
CA CYS A 27 2.42 -10.23 -1.28
C CYS A 27 3.46 -9.12 -1.45
N LEU A 28 3.22 -7.99 -0.79
CA LEU A 28 4.17 -6.89 -0.62
C LEU A 28 4.70 -6.96 0.82
N ASP A 29 5.95 -7.38 0.96
CA ASP A 29 6.52 -7.66 2.27
C ASP A 29 7.00 -6.37 2.97
N THR A 30 6.50 -6.13 4.18
CA THR A 30 6.92 -5.03 5.05
C THR A 30 8.04 -5.54 5.96
N VAL A 31 9.29 -5.14 5.68
CA VAL A 31 10.44 -5.47 6.53
C VAL A 31 10.60 -4.38 7.59
N ALA A 32 10.44 -4.74 8.86
CA ALA A 32 10.57 -3.85 10.00
C ALA A 32 11.36 -4.52 11.13
N ASP A 33 12.15 -3.76 11.86
CA ASP A 33 12.95 -4.26 12.98
C ASP A 33 12.05 -4.63 14.17
N GLU A 34 12.24 -5.83 14.71
CA GLU A 34 11.44 -6.41 15.80
C GLU A 34 12.02 -6.08 17.20
N SER A 35 13.08 -5.26 17.27
CA SER A 35 13.86 -4.99 18.48
C SER A 35 13.08 -4.47 19.70
N THR A 36 11.83 -4.00 19.55
CA THR A 36 10.89 -3.76 20.67
C THR A 36 9.43 -3.75 20.21
N HIS A 37 8.50 -4.33 20.97
CA HIS A 37 7.09 -4.55 20.57
C HIS A 37 6.30 -3.30 20.12
N ARG A 38 6.60 -2.10 20.66
CA ARG A 38 5.96 -0.85 20.20
C ARG A 38 6.69 -0.21 19.03
N ALA A 39 8.03 -0.23 19.07
CA ALA A 39 8.86 0.26 17.99
C ALA A 39 8.62 -0.55 16.70
N SER A 40 8.38 -1.85 16.83
CA SER A 40 8.09 -2.75 15.71
C SER A 40 6.75 -2.45 15.05
N SER A 41 5.71 -2.11 15.81
CA SER A 41 4.41 -1.71 15.23
C SER A 41 4.51 -0.37 14.48
N MET A 42 5.24 0.61 15.04
CA MET A 42 5.49 1.88 14.34
C MET A 42 6.35 1.67 13.09
N ALA A 43 7.42 0.90 13.18
CA ALA A 43 8.30 0.59 12.05
C ALA A 43 7.56 -0.16 10.95
N ALA A 44 6.71 -1.13 11.29
CA ALA A 44 5.85 -1.82 10.32
C ALA A 44 4.90 -0.85 9.62
N ARG A 45 4.24 0.05 10.36
CA ARG A 45 3.38 1.09 9.75
C ARG A 45 4.18 2.03 8.84
N THR A 46 5.39 2.43 9.24
CA THR A 46 6.26 3.23 8.38
C THR A 46 6.60 2.48 7.08
N ALA A 47 6.98 1.20 7.16
CA ALA A 47 7.24 0.38 5.98
C ALA A 47 6.01 0.27 5.07
N GLN A 48 4.81 0.14 5.66
CA GLN A 48 3.55 0.14 4.92
C GLN A 48 3.31 1.47 4.18
N HIS A 49 3.55 2.61 4.83
CA HIS A 49 3.43 3.94 4.20
C HIS A 49 4.43 4.10 3.04
N VAL A 50 5.69 3.69 3.24
CA VAL A 50 6.71 3.76 2.18
C VAL A 50 6.29 2.96 0.95
N ILE A 51 5.73 1.76 1.13
CA ILE A 51 5.23 0.95 0.02
C ILE A 51 4.05 1.63 -0.67
N ALA A 52 3.10 2.19 0.09
CA ALA A 52 1.98 2.93 -0.48
C ALA A 52 2.44 4.13 -1.33
N ASP A 53 3.40 4.91 -0.82
CA ASP A 53 3.97 6.06 -1.52
C ASP A 53 4.72 5.64 -2.79
N ALA A 54 5.48 4.54 -2.74
CA ALA A 54 6.17 3.99 -3.90
C ALA A 54 5.19 3.56 -5.00
N ILE A 55 4.09 2.90 -4.63
CA ILE A 55 3.01 2.54 -5.55
C ILE A 55 2.40 3.81 -6.15
N PHE A 56 2.07 4.79 -5.32
CA PHE A 56 1.46 6.04 -5.77
C PHE A 56 2.35 6.77 -6.78
N ILE A 57 3.62 6.99 -6.46
CA ILE A 57 4.57 7.68 -7.36
C ILE A 57 4.74 6.89 -8.66
N THR A 58 4.80 5.56 -8.59
CA THR A 58 4.91 4.72 -9.79
C THR A 58 3.68 4.85 -10.69
N LEU A 59 2.48 4.82 -10.10
CA LEU A 59 1.23 5.00 -10.84
C LEU A 59 1.13 6.39 -11.49
N VAL A 60 1.52 7.45 -10.78
CA VAL A 60 1.56 8.81 -11.32
C VAL A 60 2.52 8.88 -12.52
N LYS A 61 3.73 8.35 -12.38
CA LYS A 61 4.73 8.31 -13.47
C LYS A 61 4.23 7.52 -14.68
N LEU A 62 3.60 6.38 -14.46
CA LEU A 62 3.07 5.54 -15.55
C LEU A 62 1.91 6.21 -16.29
N ARG A 63 1.18 7.13 -15.66
CA ARG A 63 0.08 7.87 -16.28
C ARG A 63 0.51 9.16 -16.98
N GLY A 64 1.79 9.54 -16.89
CA GLY A 64 2.31 10.75 -17.53
C GLY A 64 1.53 12.00 -17.14
N ASP A 65 1.14 12.81 -18.13
CA ASP A 65 0.43 14.08 -17.94
C ASP A 65 -0.91 13.91 -17.20
N HIS A 66 -1.64 12.82 -17.45
CA HIS A 66 -2.89 12.51 -16.76
C HIS A 66 -2.69 12.23 -15.26
N GLY A 67 -1.50 11.80 -14.84
CA GLY A 67 -1.18 11.65 -13.42
C GLY A 67 -1.19 12.99 -12.70
N GLN A 68 -0.72 14.06 -13.36
CA GLN A 68 -0.73 15.41 -12.81
C GLN A 68 -2.14 16.00 -12.74
N ASP A 69 -2.97 15.73 -13.75
CA ASP A 69 -4.38 16.15 -13.78
C ASP A 69 -5.16 15.59 -12.59
N MET A 70 -5.01 14.30 -12.30
CA MET A 70 -5.65 13.64 -11.16
C MET A 70 -5.25 14.28 -9.81
N ILE A 71 -3.98 14.64 -9.64
CA ILE A 71 -3.49 15.29 -8.42
C ILE A 71 -4.11 16.69 -8.28
N ASN A 72 -4.17 17.44 -9.38
CA ASN A 72 -4.76 18.77 -9.40
C ASN A 72 -6.27 18.73 -9.09
N GLU A 73 -6.99 17.74 -9.61
CA GLU A 73 -8.41 17.51 -9.33
C GLU A 73 -8.64 17.29 -7.83
N ILE A 74 -7.91 16.36 -7.22
CA ILE A 74 -7.99 16.09 -5.76
C ILE A 74 -7.71 17.37 -4.96
N ALA A 75 -6.66 18.11 -5.31
CA ALA A 75 -6.30 19.35 -4.63
C ALA A 75 -7.39 20.43 -4.75
N SER A 76 -8.12 20.48 -5.87
CA SER A 76 -9.21 21.43 -6.07
C SER A 76 -10.44 21.12 -5.21
N GLN A 77 -10.77 19.84 -5.01
CA GLN A 77 -11.89 19.42 -4.18
C GLN A 77 -11.65 19.75 -2.70
N ILE A 78 -10.42 19.61 -2.21
CA ILE A 78 -10.07 19.98 -0.83
C ILE A 78 -10.23 21.48 -0.57
N LYS A 79 -9.92 22.33 -1.57
CA LYS A 79 -10.09 23.79 -1.44
C LYS A 79 -11.54 24.26 -1.41
N GLN A 80 -12.49 23.40 -1.77
CA GLN A 80 -13.92 23.70 -1.76
C GLN A 80 -14.60 23.30 -0.44
N LEU A 81 -13.87 22.67 0.48
CA LEU A 81 -14.26 22.38 1.85
C LEU A 81 -13.84 23.52 2.78
#